data_AF-A0A9E5TJL6-F1
#
_entry.id   AF-A0A9E5TJL6-F1
#
_cell.length_a   1.000
_cell.length_b   1.000
_cell.length_c   1.000
_cell.angle_alpha   90.00
_cell.angle_beta   90.00
_cell.angle_gamma   90.00
#
_symmetry.space_group_name_H-M   'P 1'
#
loop_
_entity.id
_entity.type
_entity.pdbx_description
1 polymer ?
#
loop_
_entity_poly.entity_id
_entity_poly.type
_entity_poly.pdbx_seq_one_letter_code
_entity_poly.pdbx_strand_id
1 'polypeptide(L)'
;MPEGFQRPRLGGTCSRPGGRHPLGRSDLPRPLRGREEAIKRPQEFVAAFPDMRVAMRNSFGQGEWVCEEWTFQGMHQGPFIGPGGKTVPATHKRVCVTECIVLRVREGSIRKITVYFDRREVLVALGLAPPSLS
;
A
#
# COMPACT_ATOMS: atom_id res chain seq x y z
N MET A 1 10.00 -10.32 -19.11
CA MET A 1 10.22 -9.01 -18.47
C MET A 1 10.27 -7.98 -19.59
N PRO A 2 9.56 -6.84 -19.57
CA PRO A 2 10.01 -5.71 -20.38
C PRO A 2 11.39 -5.29 -19.85
N GLU A 3 12.39 -5.33 -20.72
CA GLU A 3 13.77 -4.94 -20.40
C GLU A 3 13.79 -3.46 -20.01
N GLY A 4 14.47 -3.11 -18.89
CA GLY A 4 14.81 -1.70 -18.61
C GLY A 4 14.32 -1.06 -17.31
N PHE A 5 13.57 -1.73 -16.41
CA PHE A 5 13.24 -1.13 -15.11
C PHE A 5 14.40 -1.27 -14.11
N GLN A 6 15.32 -0.29 -14.11
CA GLN A 6 16.43 -0.21 -13.15
C GLN A 6 15.93 0.19 -11.75
N ARG A 7 16.41 -0.54 -10.74
CA ARG A 7 16.06 -0.37 -9.32
C ARG A 7 16.73 0.87 -8.70
N PRO A 8 16.00 1.84 -8.12
CA PRO A 8 16.61 2.79 -7.21
C PRO A 8 16.92 2.10 -5.88
N ARG A 9 18.19 2.09 -5.46
CA ARG A 9 18.62 1.61 -4.14
C ARG A 9 18.43 2.72 -3.12
N LEU A 10 17.35 2.65 -2.33
CA LEU A 10 17.16 3.49 -1.15
C LEU A 10 17.20 2.59 0.09
N GLY A 11 18.22 2.79 0.93
CA GLY A 11 18.44 2.04 2.16
C GLY A 11 17.44 2.46 3.25
N GLY A 12 16.70 1.49 3.76
CA GLY A 12 15.77 1.68 4.87
C GLY A 12 14.95 0.42 5.08
N THR A 13 15.49 -0.54 5.85
CA THR A 13 14.76 -1.75 6.22
C THR A 13 13.77 -1.44 7.35
N CYS A 14 12.48 -1.53 7.07
CA CYS A 14 11.44 -1.55 8.10
C CYS A 14 11.51 -2.88 8.85
N SER A 15 11.76 -2.85 10.16
CA SER A 15 11.65 -4.03 11.02
C SER A 15 10.17 -4.37 11.23
N ARG A 16 9.76 -5.54 10.71
CA ARG A 16 8.39 -6.04 10.77
C ARG A 16 8.10 -6.63 12.16
N PRO A 17 7.05 -6.19 12.90
CA PRO A 17 6.55 -6.97 14.02
C PRO A 17 5.83 -8.21 13.48
N GLY A 18 6.23 -9.40 13.93
CA GLY A 18 5.69 -10.67 13.45
C GLY A 18 4.25 -10.90 13.92
N GLY A 19 3.30 -10.94 12.97
CA GLY A 19 1.92 -11.38 13.21
C GLY A 19 1.33 -12.03 11.96
N ARG A 20 0.67 -13.18 12.11
CA ARG A 20 -0.12 -13.81 11.04
C ARG A 20 -1.53 -13.22 11.09
N HIS A 21 -1.99 -12.61 10.00
CA HIS A 21 -3.34 -12.05 9.92
C HIS A 21 -4.23 -12.93 9.02
N PRO A 22 -5.41 -13.37 9.49
CA PRO A 22 -6.37 -14.06 8.64
C PRO A 22 -7.09 -13.05 7.74
N LEU A 23 -6.90 -13.16 6.42
CA LEU A 23 -7.54 -12.30 5.42
C LEU A 23 -9.02 -12.71 5.24
N GLY A 24 -9.91 -12.23 6.12
CA GLY A 24 -11.37 -12.32 5.96
C GLY A 24 -11.89 -11.28 4.95
N ARG A 25 -12.71 -11.70 3.97
CA ARG A 25 -13.01 -10.96 2.74
C ARG A 25 -14.29 -10.07 2.72
N SER A 26 -14.90 -9.72 3.85
CA SER A 26 -16.28 -9.16 3.84
C SER A 26 -16.44 -7.63 3.91
N ASP A 27 -15.39 -6.85 4.22
CA ASP A 27 -15.48 -5.40 4.46
C ASP A 27 -14.67 -4.54 3.46
N LEU A 28 -14.13 -5.16 2.41
CA LEU A 28 -13.34 -4.43 1.42
C LEU A 28 -14.27 -3.64 0.48
N PRO A 29 -13.96 -2.35 0.22
CA PRO A 29 -14.73 -1.55 -0.73
C PRO A 29 -14.77 -2.23 -2.10
N ARG A 30 -15.85 -2.00 -2.84
CA ARG A 30 -16.02 -2.52 -4.21
C ARG A 30 -14.74 -2.28 -5.02
N PRO A 31 -14.28 -3.26 -5.84
CA PRO A 31 -13.13 -3.06 -6.70
C PRO A 31 -13.31 -1.82 -7.58
N LEU A 32 -12.31 -0.93 -7.55
CA LEU A 32 -12.23 0.24 -8.42
C LEU A 32 -12.13 -0.22 -9.88
N ARG A 33 -12.85 0.44 -10.79
CA ARG A 33 -12.92 0.07 -12.22
C ARG A 33 -12.54 1.24 -13.11
N GLY A 34 -11.73 0.95 -14.12
CA GLY A 34 -11.24 1.96 -15.05
C GLY A 34 -10.01 2.70 -14.54
N ARG A 35 -9.32 3.39 -15.46
CA ARG A 35 -8.05 4.06 -15.19
C ARG A 35 -8.20 5.19 -14.17
N GLU A 36 -9.25 5.98 -14.28
CA GLU A 36 -9.48 7.14 -13.41
C GLU A 36 -9.67 6.71 -11.96
N GLU A 37 -10.55 5.72 -11.71
CA GLU A 37 -10.76 5.22 -10.35
C GLU A 37 -9.51 4.55 -9.79
N ALA A 38 -8.75 3.81 -10.61
CA ALA A 38 -7.51 3.17 -10.19
C ALA A 38 -6.45 4.17 -9.69
N ILE A 39 -6.49 5.43 -10.15
CA ILE A 39 -5.54 6.48 -9.78
C ILE A 39 -5.98 7.24 -8.52
N LYS A 40 -7.28 7.30 -8.21
CA LYS A 40 -7.82 8.03 -7.04
C LYS A 40 -7.17 7.61 -5.73
N ARG A 41 -7.09 6.31 -5.48
CA ARG A 41 -6.57 5.79 -4.22
C ARG A 41 -5.06 6.04 -4.04
N PRO A 42 -4.20 5.83 -5.06
CA PRO A 42 -2.82 6.32 -5.01
C PRO A 42 -2.72 7.82 -4.76
N GLN A 43 -3.55 8.65 -5.40
CA GLN A 43 -3.55 10.11 -5.20
C GLN A 43 -3.91 10.50 -3.76
N GLU A 44 -4.89 9.83 -3.15
CA GLU A 44 -5.26 10.04 -1.74
C GLU A 44 -4.07 9.73 -0.81
N PHE A 45 -3.33 8.64 -1.07
CA PHE A 45 -2.12 8.32 -0.30
C PHE A 45 -1.00 9.35 -0.48
N VAL A 46 -0.79 9.84 -1.71
CA VAL A 46 0.17 10.92 -1.99
C VAL A 46 -0.20 12.19 -1.20
N ALA A 47 -1.49 12.53 -1.19
CA ALA A 47 -1.98 13.72 -0.48
C ALA A 47 -1.85 13.57 1.05
N ALA A 48 -2.11 12.38 1.60
CA ALA A 48 -1.98 12.10 3.02
C ALA A 48 -0.51 12.08 3.51
N PHE A 49 0.42 11.63 2.65
CA PHE A 49 1.84 11.44 2.95
C PHE A 49 2.73 12.12 1.89
N PRO A 50 2.82 13.46 1.87
CA PRO A 50 3.58 14.17 0.85
C PRO A 50 5.10 13.92 0.90
N ASP A 51 5.64 13.46 2.04
CA ASP A 51 7.04 13.06 2.20
C ASP A 51 7.27 11.56 1.96
N MET A 52 6.29 10.85 1.38
CA MET A 52 6.37 9.39 1.24
C MET A 52 7.60 8.94 0.45
N ARG A 53 8.17 7.83 0.90
CA ARG A 53 9.23 7.09 0.21
C ARG A 53 8.81 5.65 0.03
N VAL A 54 9.02 5.13 -1.16
CA VAL A 54 8.76 3.73 -1.51
C VAL A 54 10.06 3.04 -1.89
N ALA A 55 10.25 1.83 -1.39
CA ALA A 55 11.40 0.99 -1.70
C ALA A 55 10.93 -0.39 -2.18
N MET A 56 11.33 -0.80 -3.38
CA MET A 56 11.02 -2.13 -3.90
C MET A 56 11.86 -3.18 -3.16
N ARG A 57 11.19 -4.17 -2.58
CA ARG A 57 11.82 -5.32 -1.92
C ARG A 57 12.01 -6.48 -2.89
N ASN A 58 10.92 -6.88 -3.55
CA ASN A 58 10.89 -8.00 -4.47
C ASN A 58 10.04 -7.68 -5.69
N SER A 59 10.39 -8.28 -6.83
CA SER A 59 9.58 -8.22 -8.05
C SER A 59 9.81 -9.52 -8.82
N PHE A 60 8.73 -10.26 -9.04
CA PHE A 60 8.76 -11.54 -9.76
C PHE A 60 7.43 -11.77 -10.48
N GLY A 61 7.43 -12.64 -11.48
CA GLY A 61 6.22 -12.87 -12.27
C GLY A 61 6.34 -14.05 -13.22
N GLN A 62 5.18 -14.51 -13.70
CA GLN A 62 5.08 -15.58 -14.69
C GLN A 62 3.83 -15.35 -15.55
N GLY A 63 3.99 -15.49 -16.88
CA GLY A 63 2.91 -15.23 -17.83
C GLY A 63 2.40 -13.79 -17.72
N GLU A 64 1.08 -13.63 -17.55
CA GLU A 64 0.42 -12.32 -17.40
C GLU A 64 0.51 -11.75 -15.97
N TRP A 65 1.08 -12.46 -15.00
CA TRP A 65 1.05 -12.05 -13.59
C TRP A 65 2.40 -11.54 -13.11
N VAL A 66 2.37 -10.41 -12.41
CA VAL A 66 3.52 -9.79 -11.74
C VAL A 66 3.17 -9.57 -10.27
N CYS A 67 4.08 -9.90 -9.38
CA CYS A 67 4.01 -9.61 -7.96
C CYS A 67 5.18 -8.69 -7.58
N GLU A 68 4.85 -7.59 -6.92
CA GLU A 68 5.83 -6.65 -6.40
C GLU A 68 5.62 -6.46 -4.91
N GLU A 69 6.69 -6.53 -4.13
CA GLU A 69 6.68 -6.22 -2.70
C GLU A 69 7.41 -4.90 -2.50
N TRP A 70 6.80 -3.98 -1.74
CA TRP A 70 7.29 -2.64 -1.50
C TRP A 70 7.30 -2.35 0.00
N THR A 71 8.19 -1.47 0.45
CA THR A 71 8.08 -0.78 1.73
C THR A 71 7.70 0.67 1.48
N PHE A 72 6.62 1.11 2.11
CA PHE A 72 6.15 2.49 2.15
C PHE A 72 6.54 3.12 3.49
N GLN A 73 7.05 4.34 3.46
CA GLN A 73 7.34 5.14 4.66
C GLN A 73 6.89 6.57 4.45
N GLY A 74 6.26 7.19 5.45
CA GLY A 74 5.81 8.59 5.32
C GLY A 74 5.32 9.19 6.63
N MET A 75 5.25 10.51 6.67
CA MET A 75 4.64 11.32 7.72
C MET A 75 3.23 11.71 7.30
N HIS A 76 2.24 11.40 8.15
CA HIS A 76 0.85 11.78 7.90
C HIS A 76 0.66 13.29 8.08
N GLN A 77 0.63 14.02 6.97
CA GLN A 77 0.59 15.50 6.92
C GLN A 77 -0.65 16.05 6.20
N GLY A 78 -1.41 15.19 5.51
CA GLY A 78 -2.64 15.56 4.82
C GLY A 78 -3.85 14.76 5.30
N PRO A 79 -5.04 14.98 4.71
CA PRO A 79 -6.24 14.21 5.04
C PRO A 79 -6.11 12.76 4.57
N PHE A 80 -6.55 11.81 5.41
CA PHE A 80 -6.59 10.38 5.10
C PHE A 80 -8.00 9.82 5.26
N ILE A 81 -8.44 8.97 4.32
CA ILE A 81 -9.73 8.28 4.43
C ILE A 81 -9.58 7.05 5.31
N GLY A 82 -10.04 7.18 6.55
CA GLY A 82 -10.02 6.13 7.56
C GLY A 82 -11.20 5.15 7.46
N PRO A 83 -11.33 4.25 8.46
CA PRO A 83 -12.40 3.26 8.52
C PRO A 83 -13.79 3.90 8.44
N GLY A 84 -14.71 3.26 7.70
CA GLY A 84 -16.07 3.78 7.51
C GLY A 84 -16.17 5.03 6.64
N GLY A 85 -15.13 5.39 5.88
CA GLY A 85 -15.13 6.55 4.98
C GLY A 85 -14.94 7.90 5.69
N LYS A 86 -14.58 7.88 6.98
CA LYS A 86 -14.34 9.11 7.76
C LYS A 86 -13.00 9.72 7.35
N THR A 87 -13.00 11.03 7.11
CA THR A 87 -11.75 11.77 6.91
C THR A 87 -11.05 11.96 8.25
N VAL A 88 -9.77 11.59 8.29
CA VAL A 88 -8.88 11.76 9.44
C VAL A 88 -7.95 12.92 9.14
N PRO A 89 -7.85 13.94 10.03
CA PRO A 89 -6.90 15.03 9.86
C PRO A 89 -5.46 14.54 10.05
N ALA A 90 -4.49 15.35 9.62
CA ALA A 90 -3.08 15.07 9.80
C ALA A 90 -2.77 14.76 11.28
N THR A 91 -2.23 13.57 11.53
CA THR A 91 -1.86 13.14 12.90
C THR A 91 -0.40 13.41 13.21
N HIS A 92 0.41 13.78 12.20
CA HIS A 92 1.85 13.98 12.31
C HIS A 92 2.59 12.75 12.88
N LYS A 93 2.05 11.54 12.63
CA LYS A 93 2.68 10.26 12.99
C LYS A 93 3.25 9.54 11.77
N ARG A 94 4.40 8.89 11.98
CA ARG A 94 5.11 8.18 10.91
C ARG A 94 4.48 6.81 10.73
N VAL A 95 4.36 6.39 9.48
CA VAL A 95 3.98 5.03 9.11
C VAL A 95 5.14 4.39 8.36
N CYS A 96 5.29 3.08 8.55
CA CYS A 96 6.23 2.24 7.85
C CYS A 96 5.55 0.90 7.60
N VAL A 97 5.17 0.61 6.36
CA VAL A 97 4.33 -0.55 6.03
C VAL A 97 4.93 -1.29 4.85
N THR A 98 4.84 -2.62 4.88
CA THR A 98 5.17 -3.46 3.73
C THR A 98 3.88 -3.81 2.99
N GLU A 99 3.88 -3.57 1.68
CA GLU A 99 2.74 -3.82 0.80
C GLU A 99 3.16 -4.81 -0.29
N CYS A 100 2.22 -5.66 -0.72
CA CYS A 100 2.37 -6.52 -1.90
C CYS A 100 1.32 -6.13 -2.94
N ILE A 101 1.76 -5.93 -4.18
CA ILE A 101 0.91 -5.60 -5.32
C ILE A 101 0.97 -6.75 -6.31
N VAL A 102 -0.18 -7.33 -6.65
CA VAL A 102 -0.32 -8.34 -7.70
C VAL A 102 -1.01 -7.71 -8.90
N LEU A 103 -0.27 -7.63 -10.01
CA LEU A 103 -0.71 -7.07 -11.27
C LEU A 103 -1.02 -8.20 -12.26
N ARG A 104 -2.12 -8.06 -13.01
CA ARG A 104 -2.33 -8.81 -14.25
C ARG A 104 -2.07 -7.88 -15.43
N VAL A 105 -1.05 -8.17 -16.23
CA VAL A 105 -0.64 -7.40 -17.40
C VAL A 105 -0.93 -8.21 -18.66
N ARG A 106 -1.68 -7.63 -19.59
CA ARG A 106 -2.00 -8.25 -20.88
C ARG A 106 -1.95 -7.18 -21.97
N GLU A 107 -1.28 -7.49 -23.08
CA GLU A 107 -1.10 -6.57 -24.22
C GLU A 107 -0.51 -5.22 -23.80
N GLY A 108 0.53 -5.26 -22.95
CA GLY A 108 1.20 -4.06 -22.42
C GLY A 108 0.38 -3.21 -21.44
N SER A 109 -0.84 -3.63 -21.09
CA SER A 109 -1.75 -2.88 -20.21
C SER A 109 -2.06 -3.64 -18.92
N ILE A 110 -2.16 -2.92 -17.81
CA ILE A 110 -2.60 -3.48 -16.53
C ILE A 110 -4.12 -3.71 -16.58
N ARG A 111 -4.53 -4.98 -16.49
CA ARG A 111 -5.95 -5.40 -16.48
C ARG A 111 -6.51 -5.54 -15.08
N LYS A 112 -5.64 -5.77 -14.08
CA LYS A 112 -6.03 -5.89 -12.68
C LYS A 112 -4.87 -5.50 -11.77
N ILE A 113 -5.20 -4.83 -10.67
CA ILE A 113 -4.31 -4.57 -9.55
C ILE A 113 -4.98 -5.12 -8.30
N THR A 114 -4.25 -5.91 -7.52
CA THR A 114 -4.67 -6.30 -6.16
C THR A 114 -3.58 -5.86 -5.21
N VAL A 115 -3.94 -5.04 -4.21
CA VAL A 115 -3.01 -4.54 -3.19
C VAL A 115 -3.29 -5.24 -1.87
N TYR A 116 -2.25 -5.76 -1.25
CA TYR A 116 -2.29 -6.41 0.06
C TYR A 116 -1.37 -5.64 1.02
N PHE A 117 -1.91 -5.23 2.15
CA PHE A 117 -1.17 -4.61 3.23
C PHE A 117 -1.94 -4.78 4.55
N ASP A 118 -1.24 -4.67 5.67
CA ASP A 118 -1.90 -4.65 6.97
C ASP A 118 -2.48 -3.24 7.23
N ARG A 119 -3.75 -3.08 6.89
CA ARG A 119 -4.46 -1.82 7.16
C ARG A 119 -4.52 -1.49 8.65
N ARG A 120 -4.52 -2.49 9.55
CA ARG A 120 -4.55 -2.25 10.99
C ARG A 120 -3.22 -1.68 11.47
N GLU A 121 -2.09 -2.15 10.93
CA GLU A 121 -0.76 -1.58 11.24
C GLU A 121 -0.72 -0.08 10.93
N VAL A 122 -1.27 0.36 9.79
CA VAL A 122 -1.44 1.79 9.47
C VAL A 122 -2.28 2.50 10.53
N LEU A 123 -3.45 1.97 10.86
CA LEU A 123 -4.37 2.61 11.81
C LEU A 123 -3.76 2.72 13.21
N VAL A 124 -3.05 1.70 13.67
CA VAL A 124 -2.33 1.72 14.95
C VAL A 124 -1.22 2.78 14.92
N ALA A 125 -0.40 2.82 13.86
CA ALA A 125 0.66 3.81 13.72
C ALA A 125 0.12 5.25 13.71
N LEU A 126 -1.07 5.46 13.13
CA LEU A 126 -1.77 6.75 13.16
C LEU A 126 -2.50 7.03 14.49
N GLY A 127 -2.58 6.07 15.41
CA GLY A 127 -3.31 6.18 16.68
C GLY A 127 -4.83 6.13 16.55
N LEU A 128 -5.33 5.52 15.47
CA LEU A 128 -6.75 5.35 15.16
C LEU A 128 -7.29 3.99 15.58
N ALA A 129 -6.42 3.09 16.02
CA ALA A 129 -6.76 1.79 16.59
C ALA A 129 -5.82 1.50 17.77
N PRO A 130 -6.29 0.75 18.79
CA PRO A 130 -5.42 0.29 19.86
C PRO A 130 -4.35 -0.67 19.30
N PRO A 131 -3.14 -0.68 19.88
CA PRO A 131 -2.15 -1.69 19.54
C PRO A 131 -2.75 -3.08 19.73
N SER A 132 -2.37 -4.03 18.89
CA SER A 132 -2.67 -5.43 19.16
C SER A 132 -2.04 -5.80 20.50
N LEU A 133 -2.87 -6.13 21.48
CA LEU A 133 -2.44 -6.72 22.74
C LEU A 133 -1.72 -8.03 22.39
N SER A 134 -0.45 -8.11 22.75
CA SER A 134 0.37 -9.32 22.75
C SER A 134 -0.07 -10.27 23.86
#